data_AF-A0A8T6VRT3-F1
#
_entry.id   AF-A0A8T6VRT3-F1
#
_cell.length_a   1.000
_cell.length_b   1.000
_cell.length_c   1.000
_cell.angle_alpha   90.00
_cell.angle_beta   90.00
_cell.angle_gamma   90.00
#
_symmetry.space_group_name_H-M   'P 1'
#
loop_
_entity.id
_entity.type
_entity.pdbx_description
1 polymer ?
#
loop_
_entity_poly.entity_id
_entity_poly.type
_entity_poly.pdbx_seq_one_letter_code
_entity_poly.pdbx_strand_id
1 'polypeptide(L)' 'MGFSDAYQVLFLQGGATAQFAAIPLNFSLPGKTAEYVNSGSWSTKAIKEIQKLEKPHRVIASSEDDNFTY' A
#
# COMPACT_ATOMS: atom_id res chain seq x y z
N MET A 1 0.44 -7.19 -21.07
CA MET A 1 0.69 -5.90 -20.39
C MET A 1 1.94 -5.31 -21.02
N GLY A 2 1.85 -4.58 -22.13
CA GLY A 2 3.03 -4.15 -22.92
C GLY A 2 3.93 -3.20 -22.13
N PHE A 3 4.82 -3.75 -21.31
CA PHE A 3 5.75 -3.00 -20.48
C PHE A 3 6.96 -2.56 -21.28
N SER A 4 7.48 -1.37 -20.98
CA SER A 4 8.80 -0.94 -21.44
C SER A 4 9.92 -1.60 -20.63
N ASP A 5 11.14 -1.60 -21.16
CA ASP A 5 12.35 -2.16 -20.50
C ASP A 5 12.69 -1.54 -19.14
N ALA A 6 12.07 -0.42 -18.77
CA ALA A 6 12.21 0.22 -17.46
C ALA A 6 11.57 -0.56 -16.28
N TYR A 7 10.76 -1.60 -16.55
CA TYR A 7 10.08 -2.38 -15.51
C TYR A 7 10.60 -3.82 -15.45
N GLN A 8 10.68 -4.36 -14.24
CA GLN A 8 11.02 -5.75 -13.99
C GLN A 8 9.83 -6.51 -13.42
N VAL A 9 9.68 -7.78 -13.85
CA VAL A 9 8.68 -8.70 -13.31
C VAL A 9 9.35 -9.60 -12.29
N LEU A 10 8.87 -9.53 -11.04
CA LEU A 10 9.40 -10.33 -9.93
C LEU A 10 8.38 -11.38 -9.50
N PHE A 11 8.84 -12.63 -9.33
CA PHE A 11 8.04 -13.72 -8.76
C PHE A 11 8.48 -13.96 -7.32
N LEU A 12 7.69 -13.47 -6.38
CA LEU A 12 8.01 -13.48 -4.95
C LEU A 12 7.01 -14.33 -4.17
N GLN A 13 7.53 -14.99 -3.13
CA GLN A 13 6.74 -15.73 -2.14
C GLN A 13 6.21 -14.80 -1.04
N GLY A 14 5.30 -15.28 -0.20
CA GLY A 14 4.66 -14.50 0.87
C GLY A 14 3.34 -13.81 0.47
N GLY A 15 2.95 -13.91 -0.81
CA GLY A 15 1.67 -13.40 -1.30
C GLY A 15 1.51 -11.88 -1.19
N ALA A 16 0.29 -11.39 -1.44
CA ALA A 16 -0.01 -9.96 -1.42
C ALA A 16 0.23 -9.32 -0.04
N THR A 17 -0.09 -10.04 1.04
CA THR A 17 0.03 -9.50 2.40
C THR A 17 1.48 -9.17 2.78
N ALA A 18 2.46 -9.99 2.36
CA ALA A 18 3.87 -9.67 2.59
C ALA A 18 4.29 -8.35 1.92
N GLN A 19 3.66 -8.02 0.79
CA GLN A 19 3.96 -6.78 0.07
C GLN A 19 3.45 -5.52 0.78
N PHE A 20 2.45 -5.65 1.68
CA PHE A 20 2.00 -4.52 2.50
C PHE A 20 3.11 -3.94 3.38
N ALA A 21 4.06 -4.78 3.82
CA ALA A 21 5.26 -4.32 4.52
C ALA A 21 6.41 -4.02 3.55
N ALA A 22 6.59 -4.82 2.50
CA ALA A 22 7.70 -4.65 1.57
C ALA A 22 7.66 -3.30 0.84
N ILE A 23 6.47 -2.85 0.42
CA ILE A 23 6.31 -1.56 -0.27
C ILE A 23 6.81 -0.39 0.60
N PRO A 24 6.29 -0.15 1.82
CA PRO A 24 6.76 0.97 2.64
C PRO A 24 8.20 0.83 3.12
N LEU A 25 8.72 -0.39 3.28
CA LEU A 25 10.14 -0.62 3.60
C LEU A 25 11.07 -0.16 2.48
N ASN A 26 10.67 -0.28 1.21
CA ASN A 26 11.48 0.11 0.06
C ASN A 26 11.21 1.53 -0.43
N PHE A 27 9.96 2.01 -0.34
CA PHE A 27 9.53 3.25 -0.98
C PHE A 27 9.24 4.42 -0.03
N SER A 28 9.32 4.23 1.29
CA SER A 28 9.19 5.37 2.21
C SER A 28 10.47 6.22 2.22
N LEU A 29 10.41 7.35 1.52
CA LEU A 29 11.51 8.30 1.41
C LEU A 29 11.55 9.26 2.61
N PRO A 30 12.74 9.66 3.08
CA PRO A 30 12.88 10.67 4.13
C PRO A 30 12.13 11.96 3.78
N GLY A 31 11.38 12.50 4.74
CA GLY A 31 10.61 13.74 4.57
C GLY A 31 9.38 13.62 3.65
N LYS A 32 9.00 12.40 3.24
CA LYS A 32 7.77 12.15 2.48
C LYS A 32 6.77 11.33 3.32
N THR A 33 5.49 11.56 3.06
CA THR A 33 4.38 10.85 3.70
C THR A 33 3.75 9.92 2.67
N ALA A 34 3.58 8.64 3.02
CA ALA A 34 2.87 7.69 2.15
C ALA A 34 1.37 7.98 2.19
N GLU A 35 0.74 8.14 1.02
CA GLU A 35 -0.69 8.44 0.91
C GLU A 35 -1.47 7.21 0.47
N TYR A 36 -2.55 6.91 1.18
CA TYR A 36 -3.40 5.73 0.95
C TYR A 36 -4.83 6.13 0.60
N VAL A 37 -5.44 5.39 -0.31
CA VAL A 37 -6.88 5.40 -0.57
C VAL A 37 -7.48 4.13 0.06
N ASN A 38 -8.45 4.30 0.96
CA ASN A 38 -9.10 3.18 1.63
C ASN A 38 -10.43 2.80 0.96
N SER A 39 -10.39 1.84 0.04
CA SER A 39 -11.57 1.38 -0.71
C SER A 39 -12.07 0.00 -0.30
N GLY A 40 -11.51 -0.63 0.74
CA GLY A 40 -12.01 -1.91 1.23
C GLY A 40 -11.07 -2.63 2.19
N SER A 41 -11.39 -3.90 2.43
CA SER A 41 -10.65 -4.76 3.38
C SER A 41 -9.15 -4.87 3.08
N TRP A 42 -8.74 -4.81 1.81
CA TRP A 42 -7.34 -4.94 1.41
C TRP A 42 -6.52 -3.67 1.68
N SER A 43 -7.06 -2.51 1.33
CA SER A 43 -6.44 -1.22 1.65
C SER A 43 -6.37 -1.01 3.17
N THR A 44 -7.41 -1.38 3.91
CA THR A 44 -7.39 -1.35 5.38
C THR A 44 -6.26 -2.21 5.96
N LYS A 45 -6.00 -3.40 5.40
CA LYS A 45 -4.88 -4.25 5.84
C LYS A 45 -3.53 -3.63 5.51
N ALA A 46 -3.37 -3.01 4.33
CA ALA A 46 -2.13 -2.34 3.96
C ALA A 46 -1.83 -1.12 4.85
N ILE A 47 -2.86 -0.32 5.17
CA ILE A 47 -2.75 0.83 6.09
C ILE A 47 -2.35 0.36 7.50
N LYS A 48 -2.96 -0.73 7.99
CA LYS A 48 -2.57 -1.32 9.28
C LYS A 48 -1.12 -1.78 9.29
N GLU A 49 -0.57 -2.21 8.16
CA GLU A 49 0.80 -2.68 8.10
C GLU A 49 1.80 -1.53 8.16
N ILE A 50 1.59 -0.43 7.42
CA ILE A 50 2.48 0.74 7.51
C ILE A 50 2.42 1.41 8.89
N GLN A 51 1.27 1.34 9.58
CA GLN A 51 1.13 1.78 10.97
C GLN A 51 2.07 1.02 11.93
N LYS A 52 2.16 -0.31 11.79
CA LYS A 52 3.10 -1.12 12.60
C LYS A 52 4.56 -0.80 12.34
N LEU A 53 4.87 -0.32 11.13
CA LEU A 53 6.23 0.07 10.73
C LEU A 53 6.60 1.48 11.21
N GLU A 54 5.69 2.20 11.87
CA GLU A 54 5.89 3.56 12.39
C GLU A 54 6.38 4.56 11.32
N LYS A 55 5.99 4.35 10.06
CA LYS A 55 6.37 5.21 8.94
C LYS A 55 5.34 6.32 8.72
N PRO A 56 5.75 7.54 8.29
CA PRO A 56 4.83 8.64 8.02
C PRO A 56 3.81 8.26 6.95
N HIS A 57 2.52 8.31 7.28
CA HIS A 57 1.43 7.96 6.36
C HIS A 57 0.16 8.78 6.60
N ARG A 58 -0.68 8.88 5.58
CA ARG A 58 -1.99 9.55 5.62
C ARG A 58 -3.00 8.83 4.72
N VAL A 59 -4.26 8.74 5.17
CA VAL A 59 -5.38 8.31 4.31
C VAL A 59 -6.00 9.54 3.67
N ILE A 60 -6.04 9.60 2.35
CA ILE A 60 -6.50 10.79 1.58
C ILE A 60 -7.93 10.65 1.05
N ALA A 61 -8.44 9.42 0.95
CA ALA A 61 -9.82 9.13 0.58
C ALA A 61 -10.21 7.80 1.21
N SER A 62 -11.47 7.67 1.63
CA SER A 62 -12.02 6.43 2.18
C SER A 62 -13.47 6.27 1.74
N SER A 63 -13.87 5.04 1.42
CA SER A 63 -15.29 4.65 1.24
C SER A 63 -15.80 3.83 2.43
N GLU A 64 -15.08 3.84 3.54
CA GLU A 64 -15.43 3.12 4.78
C GLU A 64 -16.72 3.66 5.41
N ASP A 65 -17.01 4.94 5.20
CA ASP A 65 -18.22 5.63 5.63
C ASP A 65 -19.51 5.05 5.00
N ASP A 66 -19.41 4.52 3.78
CA ASP A 66 -20.50 3.81 3.10
C ASP A 66 -20.23 2.30 2.98
N ASN A 67 -19.53 1.70 3.96
CA ASN A 67 -19.28 0.26 3.99
C ASN A 67 -18.67 -0.33 2.69
N PHE A 68 -17.92 0.50 1.95
CA PHE A 68 -17.28 0.20 0.67
C PHE A 68 -18.24 -0.13 -0.50
N THR A 69 -19.44 0.47 -0.55
CA THR A 69 -20.45 0.21 -1.61
C THR A 69 -20.59 1.27 -2.71
N TYR A 70 -19.68 2.24 -2.79
CA TYR A 70 -19.69 3.29 -3.84
C TYR A 70 -19.45 2.75 -5.26
#